data_AF-A0A1G0HCH0-F1
#
_entry.id   AF-A0A1G0HCH0-F1
#
_cell.length_a   1.000
_cell.length_b   1.000
_cell.length_c   1.000
_cell.angle_alpha   90.00
_cell.angle_beta   90.00
_cell.angle_gamma   90.00
#
_symmetry.space_group_name_H-M   'P 1'
#
loop_
_entity.id
_entity.type
_entity.pdbx_description
1 polymer ?
#
loop_
_entity_poly.entity_id
_entity_poly.type
_entity_poly.pdbx_seq_one_letter_code
_entity_poly.pdbx_strand_id
1 'polypeptide(L)'
;MFARRGLALFSLFIANTRTTAVRRPPHLIGYFVRMLSQAQNGDTRLHTAMYAQQPTEEIKRLIQEIGSDAVSLMARTVNDRGQLPFDLVCNDDSRSELSAAAEKVGLALLPLMTVDMPPISQPVATPLILQRYEAITRNNIQLGTALKMAGDLANEVRQIVTESGSHPQSNGRSYTEVLKTQLFLQRAHEDIIARIALKRTTVDLLTSTESDDFIRYTRFATQFVANTRMANCDQMSEVVMHQFAVSYFNAARKLGITCQLYNITNGGHTFVRIGDVICDAWSGAIFPFSEIEQRLKAWKHYILVDKWFNILVEFNPRYHQVQSQCTVTSATAELLSLNPVTLFSHPQQNDTQAANTPAITEPRTTWIQRLLRNTLS
;
A
#
# COMPACT_ATOMS: atom_id res chain seq x y z
N MET A 1 -2.54 -33.63 -28.23
CA MET A 1 -2.19 -32.76 -29.38
C MET A 1 -2.19 -31.25 -29.07
N PHE A 2 -2.96 -30.76 -28.09
CA PHE A 2 -3.01 -29.31 -27.75
C PHE A 2 -1.74 -28.75 -27.09
N ALA A 3 -0.99 -29.55 -26.32
CA ALA A 3 0.24 -29.10 -25.63
C ALA A 3 1.41 -28.73 -26.57
N ARG A 4 1.49 -29.32 -27.77
CA ARG A 4 2.56 -29.02 -28.74
C ARG A 4 2.34 -27.72 -29.51
N ARG A 5 1.09 -27.25 -29.62
CA ARG A 5 0.77 -25.98 -30.31
C ARG A 5 1.06 -24.75 -29.43
N GLY A 6 0.93 -24.87 -28.10
CA GLY A 6 1.29 -23.81 -27.16
C GLY A 6 2.81 -23.52 -27.10
N LEU A 7 3.64 -24.56 -27.14
CA LEU A 7 5.10 -24.40 -27.16
C LEU A 7 5.61 -23.73 -28.46
N ALA A 8 5.00 -24.07 -29.61
CA ALA A 8 5.39 -23.50 -30.90
C ALA A 8 5.10 -21.99 -31.01
N LEU A 9 3.98 -21.53 -30.43
CA LEU A 9 3.67 -20.10 -30.33
C LEU A 9 4.63 -19.36 -29.39
N PHE A 10 5.09 -20.04 -28.33
CA PHE A 10 6.08 -19.49 -27.39
C PHE A 10 7.47 -19.32 -28.03
N SER A 11 7.91 -20.28 -28.83
CA SER A 11 9.17 -20.19 -29.59
C SER A 11 9.12 -19.08 -30.66
N LEU A 12 7.98 -18.90 -31.34
CA LEU A 12 7.80 -17.82 -32.32
C LEU A 12 7.80 -16.43 -31.65
N PHE A 13 7.24 -16.30 -30.45
CA PHE A 13 7.21 -15.03 -29.71
C PHE A 13 8.58 -14.63 -29.14
N ILE A 14 9.40 -15.60 -28.71
CA ILE A 14 10.78 -15.36 -28.27
C ILE A 14 11.69 -15.04 -29.46
N ALA A 15 11.49 -15.70 -30.61
CA ALA A 15 12.29 -15.42 -31.82
C ALA A 15 12.03 -14.01 -32.39
N ASN A 16 10.79 -13.51 -32.31
CA ASN A 16 10.44 -12.17 -32.82
C ASN A 16 10.74 -11.01 -31.87
N THR A 17 11.27 -11.26 -30.67
CA THR A 17 11.56 -10.21 -29.66
C THR A 17 13.04 -9.89 -29.51
N ARG A 18 13.94 -10.57 -30.25
CA ARG A 18 15.38 -10.26 -30.26
C ARG A 18 15.75 -8.99 -31.05
N THR A 19 14.83 -8.40 -31.81
CA THR A 19 15.13 -7.28 -32.72
C THR A 19 14.56 -5.93 -32.32
N THR A 20 13.77 -5.82 -31.24
CA THR A 20 13.30 -4.50 -30.77
C THR A 20 13.23 -4.44 -29.25
N ALA A 21 14.01 -3.52 -28.67
CA ALA A 21 13.97 -3.14 -27.26
C ALA A 21 12.62 -2.47 -26.92
N VAL A 22 11.58 -3.28 -26.74
CA VAL A 22 10.29 -2.83 -26.22
C VAL A 22 10.20 -3.29 -24.77
N ARG A 23 10.26 -2.33 -23.83
CA ARG A 23 9.90 -2.55 -22.43
C ARG A 23 8.52 -3.20 -22.39
N ARG A 24 8.45 -4.45 -21.95
CA ARG A 24 7.18 -5.18 -21.85
C ARG A 24 6.30 -4.51 -20.81
N PRO A 25 5.00 -4.31 -21.08
CA PRO A 25 4.12 -3.75 -20.09
C PRO A 25 3.86 -4.81 -18.98
N PRO A 26 3.87 -4.43 -17.69
CA PRO A 26 3.86 -5.36 -16.56
C PRO A 26 2.63 -6.27 -16.48
N HIS A 27 1.51 -5.92 -17.14
CA HIS A 27 0.29 -6.71 -17.14
C HIS A 27 0.41 -8.06 -17.88
N LEU A 28 1.29 -8.17 -18.89
CA LEU A 28 1.47 -9.44 -19.62
C LEU A 28 2.22 -10.48 -18.77
N ILE A 29 3.16 -10.06 -17.94
CA ILE A 29 3.94 -10.97 -17.08
C ILE A 29 3.04 -11.63 -16.02
N GLY A 30 2.12 -10.88 -15.42
CA GLY A 30 1.12 -11.42 -14.48
C GLY A 30 0.18 -12.45 -15.14
N TYR A 31 -0.20 -12.21 -16.40
CA TYR A 31 -1.01 -13.16 -17.18
C TYR A 31 -0.24 -14.46 -17.50
N PHE A 32 1.04 -14.37 -17.86
CA PHE A 32 1.88 -15.54 -18.12
C PHE A 32 2.15 -16.36 -16.85
N VAL A 33 2.33 -15.74 -15.68
CA VAL A 33 2.48 -16.48 -14.42
C VAL A 33 1.18 -17.17 -14.00
N ARG A 34 0.00 -16.54 -14.18
CA ARG A 34 -1.30 -17.21 -14.00
C ARG A 34 -1.51 -18.40 -14.95
N MET A 35 -0.96 -18.34 -16.17
CA MET A 35 -0.95 -19.51 -17.08
C MET A 35 0.03 -20.60 -16.65
N LEU A 36 1.13 -20.23 -15.98
CA LEU A 36 2.13 -21.18 -15.47
C LEU A 36 1.80 -21.74 -14.07
N SER A 37 0.80 -21.19 -13.38
CA SER A 37 0.31 -21.62 -12.05
C SER A 37 -0.81 -22.66 -12.11
N GLN A 38 -0.87 -23.48 -13.17
CA GLN A 38 -1.86 -24.57 -13.29
C GLN A 38 -1.51 -25.81 -12.43
N ALA A 39 -1.05 -25.60 -11.20
CA ALA A 39 -0.98 -26.66 -10.20
C ALA A 39 -2.22 -26.59 -9.29
N GLN A 40 -2.57 -27.72 -8.67
CA GLN A 40 -3.64 -27.78 -7.68
C GLN A 40 -3.38 -26.73 -6.57
N ASN A 41 -4.44 -26.08 -6.07
CA ASN A 41 -4.40 -25.12 -4.95
C ASN A 41 -3.60 -23.81 -5.17
N GLY A 42 -3.50 -23.31 -6.41
CA GLY A 42 -2.93 -21.98 -6.69
C GLY A 42 -1.39 -21.93 -6.63
N ASP A 43 -0.74 -23.09 -6.59
CA ASP A 43 0.71 -23.21 -6.58
C ASP A 43 1.33 -22.68 -7.88
N THR A 44 2.37 -21.85 -7.74
CA THR A 44 3.26 -21.51 -8.85
C THR A 44 4.27 -22.65 -9.09
N ARG A 45 4.97 -22.64 -10.24
CA ARG A 45 6.06 -23.60 -10.50
C ARG A 45 7.13 -23.61 -9.41
N LEU A 46 7.38 -22.47 -8.76
CA LEU A 46 8.30 -22.41 -7.63
C LEU A 46 7.75 -23.18 -6.42
N HIS A 47 6.47 -23.07 -6.09
CA HIS A 47 5.87 -23.87 -5.00
C HIS A 47 6.03 -25.37 -5.27
N THR A 48 5.71 -25.81 -6.49
CA THR A 48 5.84 -27.23 -6.87
C THR A 48 7.28 -27.72 -6.75
N ALA A 49 8.26 -26.91 -7.15
CA ALA A 49 9.68 -27.25 -7.02
C ALA A 49 10.12 -27.35 -5.55
N MET A 50 9.61 -26.48 -4.68
CA MET A 50 9.90 -26.52 -3.23
C MET A 50 9.24 -27.72 -2.55
N TYR A 51 7.99 -28.05 -2.89
CA TYR A 51 7.32 -29.26 -2.39
C TYR A 51 8.06 -30.54 -2.75
N ALA A 52 8.59 -30.61 -3.97
CA ALA A 52 9.36 -31.76 -4.44
C ALA A 52 10.77 -31.84 -3.82
N GLN A 53 11.17 -30.87 -2.98
CA GLN A 53 12.48 -30.80 -2.33
C GLN A 53 13.64 -30.98 -3.31
N GLN A 54 13.52 -30.37 -4.50
CA GLN A 54 14.52 -30.52 -5.55
C GLN A 54 15.91 -30.06 -5.07
N PRO A 55 17.00 -30.68 -5.55
CA PRO A 55 18.36 -30.24 -5.23
C PRO A 55 18.55 -28.75 -5.54
N THR A 56 19.34 -28.05 -4.73
CA THR A 56 19.58 -26.60 -4.87
C THR A 56 20.00 -26.19 -6.29
N GLU A 57 20.80 -27.01 -6.98
CA GLU A 57 21.24 -26.74 -8.36
C GLU A 57 20.11 -26.80 -9.39
N GLU A 58 19.10 -27.64 -9.16
CA GLU A 58 17.93 -27.71 -10.03
C GLU A 58 17.02 -26.50 -9.84
N ILE A 59 16.89 -26.01 -8.61
CA ILE A 59 16.18 -24.76 -8.31
C ILE A 59 16.89 -23.58 -8.97
N LYS A 60 18.23 -23.50 -8.88
CA LYS A 60 19.01 -22.47 -9.58
C LYS A 60 18.80 -22.52 -11.09
N ARG A 61 18.80 -23.72 -11.68
CA ARG A 61 18.53 -23.90 -13.12
C ARG A 61 17.12 -23.45 -13.47
N LEU A 62 16.12 -23.82 -12.67
CA LEU A 62 14.73 -23.36 -12.84
C LEU A 62 14.62 -21.84 -12.81
N ILE A 63 15.32 -21.17 -11.88
CA ILE A 63 15.37 -19.72 -11.78
C ILE A 63 15.95 -19.10 -13.07
N GLN A 64 17.05 -19.67 -13.59
CA GLN A 64 17.68 -19.21 -14.82
C GLN A 64 16.77 -19.40 -16.05
N GLU A 65 16.05 -20.51 -16.14
CA GLU A 65 15.16 -20.83 -17.26
C GLU A 65 13.91 -19.94 -17.29
N ILE A 66 13.35 -19.59 -16.12
CA ILE A 66 12.14 -18.75 -16.01
C ILE A 66 12.48 -17.27 -16.26
N GLY A 67 13.68 -16.83 -15.87
CA GLY A 67 14.12 -15.44 -15.93
C GLY A 67 13.73 -14.63 -14.68
N SER A 68 14.55 -13.64 -14.33
CA SER A 68 14.52 -12.92 -13.05
C SER A 68 13.15 -12.35 -12.67
N ASP A 69 12.46 -11.70 -13.61
CA ASP A 69 11.23 -10.95 -13.32
C ASP A 69 10.07 -11.89 -13.02
N ALA A 70 9.96 -12.98 -13.78
CA ALA A 70 8.93 -13.99 -13.57
C ALA A 70 9.21 -14.82 -12.30
N VAL A 71 10.48 -15.10 -11.99
CA VAL A 71 10.86 -15.74 -10.72
C VAL A 71 10.52 -14.84 -9.54
N SER A 72 10.87 -13.56 -9.58
CA SER A 72 10.52 -12.61 -8.51
C SER A 72 9.02 -12.57 -8.29
N LEU A 73 8.22 -12.50 -9.37
CA LEU A 73 6.77 -12.52 -9.25
C LEU A 73 6.26 -13.83 -8.62
N MET A 74 6.76 -14.98 -9.07
CA MET A 74 6.38 -16.28 -8.52
C MET A 74 6.80 -16.45 -7.06
N ALA A 75 7.96 -15.90 -6.66
CA ALA A 75 8.49 -15.94 -5.31
C ALA A 75 7.71 -15.04 -4.35
N ARG A 76 7.07 -13.98 -4.87
CA ARG A 76 6.21 -13.04 -4.14
C ARG A 76 4.72 -13.40 -4.19
N THR A 77 4.35 -14.48 -4.88
CA THR A 77 2.96 -14.93 -4.97
C THR A 77 2.70 -16.01 -3.93
N VAL A 78 1.66 -15.85 -3.10
CA VAL A 78 1.18 -16.90 -2.20
C VAL A 78 0.26 -17.86 -2.93
N ASN A 79 0.31 -19.15 -2.58
CA ASN A 79 -0.69 -20.12 -3.02
C ASN A 79 -2.05 -19.90 -2.32
N ASP A 80 -3.05 -20.74 -2.62
CA ASP A 80 -4.40 -20.60 -2.05
C ASP A 80 -4.46 -20.88 -0.54
N ARG A 81 -3.35 -21.35 0.05
CA ARG A 81 -3.16 -21.54 1.50
C ARG A 81 -2.38 -20.41 2.18
N GLY A 82 -1.97 -19.38 1.43
CA GLY A 82 -1.21 -18.26 1.98
C GLY A 82 0.28 -18.50 2.15
N GLN A 83 0.83 -19.57 1.58
CA GLN A 83 2.24 -19.91 1.68
C GLN A 83 2.99 -19.34 0.47
N LEU A 84 4.11 -18.66 0.70
CA LEU A 84 5.10 -18.33 -0.32
C LEU A 84 5.99 -19.55 -0.59
N PRO A 85 6.71 -19.61 -1.73
CA PRO A 85 7.69 -20.67 -1.97
C PRO A 85 8.74 -20.75 -0.85
N PHE A 86 9.13 -19.62 -0.28
CA PHE A 86 10.05 -19.54 0.86
C PHE A 86 9.49 -20.24 2.12
N ASP A 87 8.19 -20.07 2.41
CA ASP A 87 7.56 -20.69 3.59
C ASP A 87 7.62 -22.22 3.52
N LEU A 88 7.52 -22.79 2.32
CA LEU A 88 7.57 -24.25 2.12
C LEU A 88 8.94 -24.86 2.47
N VAL A 89 9.99 -24.04 2.48
CA VAL A 89 11.35 -24.49 2.81
C VAL A 89 11.74 -24.13 4.25
N CYS A 90 11.10 -23.12 4.85
CA CYS A 90 11.50 -22.53 6.12
C CYS A 90 10.52 -22.72 7.30
N ASN A 91 9.22 -22.98 7.07
CA ASN A 91 8.18 -23.05 8.12
C ASN A 91 7.79 -24.48 8.53
N ASP A 92 8.70 -25.44 8.50
CA ASP A 92 8.48 -26.70 9.19
C ASP A 92 8.90 -26.51 10.66
N ASP A 93 7.96 -26.08 11.51
CA ASP A 93 8.14 -25.81 12.97
C ASP A 93 8.76 -27.01 13.73
N SER A 94 8.88 -28.16 13.09
CA SER A 94 9.57 -29.36 13.58
C SER A 94 11.08 -29.36 13.39
N ARG A 95 11.68 -28.37 12.69
CA ARG A 95 13.11 -28.35 12.34
C ARG A 95 13.82 -27.19 13.02
N SER A 96 14.30 -27.43 14.24
CA SER A 96 15.20 -26.53 14.99
C SER A 96 16.57 -26.30 14.33
N GLU A 97 16.79 -26.86 13.14
CA GLU A 97 17.93 -26.61 12.28
C GLU A 97 17.37 -26.44 10.87
N LEU A 98 17.36 -25.21 10.34
CA LEU A 98 17.26 -25.02 8.90
C LEU A 98 18.35 -25.89 8.28
N SER A 99 17.98 -26.95 7.56
CA SER A 99 18.99 -27.78 6.90
C SER A 99 19.81 -26.85 6.00
N ALA A 100 21.13 -27.03 5.93
CA ALA A 100 22.01 -26.13 5.16
C ALA A 100 21.59 -25.98 3.68
N ALA A 101 20.78 -26.90 3.15
CA ALA A 101 20.14 -26.82 1.83
C ALA A 101 18.92 -25.87 1.80
N ALA A 102 18.06 -25.91 2.82
CA ALA A 102 16.93 -25.00 2.98
C ALA A 102 17.39 -23.57 3.19
N GLU A 103 18.45 -23.37 3.98
CA GLU A 103 19.09 -22.07 4.16
C GLU A 103 19.64 -21.52 2.82
N LYS A 104 20.34 -22.36 2.03
CA LYS A 104 20.88 -21.95 0.72
C LYS A 104 19.82 -21.56 -0.30
N VAL A 105 18.70 -22.30 -0.35
CA VAL A 105 17.60 -22.00 -1.27
C VAL A 105 16.81 -20.77 -0.80
N GLY A 106 16.52 -20.68 0.50
CA GLY A 106 15.85 -19.53 1.10
C GLY A 106 16.64 -18.23 0.91
N LEU A 107 17.95 -18.26 1.19
CA LEU A 107 18.85 -17.11 0.96
C LEU A 107 18.95 -16.70 -0.51
N ALA A 108 18.80 -17.65 -1.45
CA ALA A 108 18.81 -17.32 -2.88
C ALA A 108 17.49 -16.68 -3.36
N LEU A 109 16.36 -17.00 -2.72
CA LEU A 109 15.05 -16.43 -3.04
C LEU A 109 14.82 -15.06 -2.40
N LEU A 110 15.33 -14.83 -1.18
CA LEU A 110 15.08 -13.60 -0.42
C LEU A 110 15.38 -12.31 -1.20
N PRO A 111 16.53 -12.14 -1.89
CA PRO A 111 16.80 -10.95 -2.69
C PRO A 111 15.82 -10.71 -3.84
N LEU A 112 15.20 -11.78 -4.35
CA LEU A 112 14.20 -11.70 -5.42
C LEU A 112 12.81 -11.34 -4.89
N MET A 113 12.60 -11.52 -3.58
CA MET A 113 11.35 -11.26 -2.89
C MET A 113 11.32 -9.89 -2.21
N THR A 114 12.48 -9.40 -1.79
CA THR A 114 12.64 -8.01 -1.32
C THR A 114 12.44 -7.05 -2.48
N VAL A 115 11.57 -6.07 -2.29
CA VAL A 115 11.34 -5.01 -3.28
C VAL A 115 11.81 -3.71 -2.68
N ASP A 116 12.63 -2.97 -3.43
CA ASP A 116 12.96 -1.59 -3.09
C ASP A 116 11.68 -0.77 -3.12
N MET A 117 11.21 -0.40 -1.94
CA MET A 117 10.12 0.55 -1.82
C MET A 117 10.65 1.96 -2.05
N PRO A 118 9.95 2.79 -2.84
CA PRO A 118 10.26 4.20 -2.90
C PRO A 118 10.18 4.81 -1.48
N PRO A 119 10.97 5.86 -1.19
CA PRO A 119 10.85 6.57 0.08
C PRO A 119 9.39 6.95 0.36
N ILE A 120 8.94 6.82 1.60
CA ILE A 120 7.55 7.17 1.96
C ILE A 120 7.24 8.65 1.68
N SER A 121 8.25 9.52 1.80
CA SER A 121 8.11 10.93 1.48
C SER A 121 8.02 11.24 -0.02
N GLN A 122 8.30 10.28 -0.91
CA GLN A 122 8.25 10.50 -2.35
C GLN A 122 6.81 10.78 -2.79
N PRO A 123 6.50 11.92 -3.43
CA PRO A 123 5.14 12.23 -3.85
C PRO A 123 4.60 11.24 -4.89
N VAL A 124 3.29 11.00 -4.80
CA VAL A 124 2.52 10.29 -5.83
C VAL A 124 2.31 11.23 -7.02
N ALA A 125 2.60 10.73 -8.22
CA ALA A 125 2.43 11.48 -9.47
C ALA A 125 0.96 11.53 -9.91
N THR A 126 0.12 12.28 -9.17
CA THR A 126 -1.31 12.43 -9.44
C THR A 126 -1.64 12.80 -10.89
N PRO A 127 -0.91 13.71 -11.58
CA PRO A 127 -1.19 14.01 -12.98
C PRO A 127 -1.07 12.79 -13.91
N LEU A 128 -0.07 11.93 -13.68
CA LEU A 128 0.13 10.71 -14.48
C LEU A 128 -0.97 9.67 -14.21
N ILE A 129 -1.47 9.60 -12.97
CA ILE A 129 -2.59 8.73 -12.60
C ILE A 129 -3.87 9.20 -13.28
N LEU A 130 -4.18 10.50 -13.21
CA LEU A 130 -5.35 11.07 -13.87
C LEU A 130 -5.29 10.87 -15.38
N GLN A 131 -4.13 11.10 -16.00
CA GLN A 131 -3.91 10.84 -17.43
C GLN A 131 -4.13 9.36 -17.79
N ARG A 132 -3.63 8.43 -16.97
CA ARG A 132 -3.83 6.98 -17.19
C ARG A 132 -5.30 6.58 -17.26
N TYR A 133 -6.14 7.23 -16.45
CA TYR A 133 -7.56 6.93 -16.35
C TYR A 133 -8.46 7.94 -17.08
N GLU A 134 -7.89 8.80 -17.92
CA GLU A 134 -8.63 9.85 -18.60
C GLU A 134 -9.81 9.29 -19.42
N ALA A 135 -9.59 8.19 -20.14
CA ALA A 135 -10.60 7.55 -20.97
C ALA A 135 -11.86 7.13 -20.19
N ILE A 136 -11.70 6.65 -18.95
CA ILE A 136 -12.81 6.18 -18.11
C ILE A 136 -13.39 7.29 -17.23
N THR A 137 -12.61 8.34 -16.93
CA THR A 137 -13.05 9.46 -16.08
C THR A 137 -13.79 10.55 -16.84
N ARG A 138 -13.60 10.68 -18.16
CA ARG A 138 -14.31 11.68 -19.01
C ARG A 138 -15.83 11.66 -18.82
N ASN A 139 -16.42 10.47 -18.70
CA ASN A 139 -17.86 10.30 -18.53
C ASN A 139 -18.26 9.87 -17.10
N ASN A 140 -17.29 9.82 -16.17
CA ASN A 140 -17.51 9.43 -14.78
C ASN A 140 -16.85 10.45 -13.84
N ILE A 141 -17.57 11.55 -13.61
CA ILE A 141 -17.13 12.68 -12.78
C ILE A 141 -16.82 12.22 -11.34
N GLN A 142 -17.60 11.28 -10.80
CA GLN A 142 -17.36 10.72 -9.46
C GLN A 142 -16.00 10.03 -9.38
N LEU A 143 -15.69 9.15 -10.33
CA LEU A 143 -14.40 8.45 -10.39
C LEU A 143 -13.24 9.43 -10.59
N GLY A 144 -13.36 10.40 -11.50
CA GLY A 144 -12.33 11.42 -11.72
C GLY A 144 -12.06 12.27 -10.49
N THR A 145 -13.13 12.66 -9.79
CA THR A 145 -13.05 13.43 -8.54
C THR A 145 -12.41 12.60 -7.42
N ALA A 146 -12.81 11.34 -7.26
CA ALA A 146 -12.25 10.44 -6.28
C ALA A 146 -10.75 10.16 -6.51
N LEU A 147 -10.32 9.97 -7.77
CA LEU A 147 -8.90 9.80 -8.13
C LEU A 147 -8.07 11.03 -7.75
N LYS A 148 -8.60 12.23 -8.03
CA LYS A 148 -7.95 13.47 -7.65
C LYS A 148 -7.86 13.62 -6.13
N MET A 149 -8.97 13.41 -5.40
CA MET A 149 -9.00 13.47 -3.94
C MET A 149 -8.00 12.49 -3.32
N ALA A 150 -7.96 11.25 -3.79
CA ALA A 150 -6.98 10.25 -3.35
C ALA A 150 -5.54 10.71 -3.58
N GLY A 151 -5.24 11.27 -4.76
CA GLY A 151 -3.91 11.79 -5.08
C GLY A 151 -3.48 12.97 -4.20
N ASP A 152 -4.39 13.90 -3.95
CA ASP A 152 -4.13 15.07 -3.12
C ASP A 152 -3.91 14.64 -1.66
N LEU A 153 -4.82 13.83 -1.10
CA LEU A 153 -4.73 13.32 0.28
C LEU A 153 -3.47 12.46 0.49
N ALA A 154 -3.15 11.55 -0.43
CA ALA A 154 -1.94 10.74 -0.32
C ALA A 154 -0.69 11.62 -0.29
N ASN A 155 -0.63 12.66 -1.12
CA ASN A 155 0.50 13.59 -1.15
C ASN A 155 0.58 14.45 0.12
N GLU A 156 -0.54 14.91 0.64
CA GLU A 156 -0.61 15.64 1.92
C GLU A 156 -0.04 14.82 3.07
N VAL A 157 -0.41 13.53 3.17
CA VAL A 157 0.13 12.63 4.19
C VAL A 157 1.62 12.34 3.98
N ARG A 158 2.03 12.05 2.74
CA ARG A 158 3.44 11.76 2.40
C ARG A 158 4.38 12.97 2.55
N GLN A 159 3.85 14.19 2.52
CA GLN A 159 4.62 15.40 2.87
C GLN A 159 4.95 15.48 4.37
N ILE A 160 4.13 14.88 5.23
CA ILE A 160 4.33 14.88 6.68
C ILE A 160 5.14 13.67 7.12
N VAL A 161 4.82 12.49 6.59
CA VAL A 161 5.48 11.24 6.95
C VAL A 161 6.78 11.09 6.17
N THR A 162 7.90 11.20 6.87
CA THR A 162 9.23 11.04 6.29
C THR A 162 9.75 9.61 6.40
N GLU A 163 9.17 8.79 7.28
CA GLU A 163 9.70 7.47 7.61
C GLU A 163 8.61 6.41 7.85
N SER A 164 8.88 5.19 7.40
CA SER A 164 8.06 4.03 7.74
C SER A 164 8.43 3.43 9.08
N GLY A 165 7.43 3.20 9.91
CA GLY A 165 7.59 2.46 11.15
C GLY A 165 7.62 0.94 10.99
N SER A 166 6.86 0.40 10.03
CA SER A 166 6.78 -1.04 9.78
C SER A 166 7.74 -1.54 8.71
N HIS A 167 8.23 -0.66 7.83
CA HIS A 167 9.14 -1.02 6.74
C HIS A 167 10.38 -0.12 6.68
N PRO A 168 11.17 -0.05 7.75
CA PRO A 168 12.28 0.91 7.86
C PRO A 168 13.42 0.74 6.85
N GLN A 169 13.40 -0.33 6.04
CA GLN A 169 14.21 -0.42 4.83
C GLN A 169 13.88 0.70 3.82
N SER A 170 12.63 1.17 3.76
CA SER A 170 12.26 2.37 2.99
C SER A 170 12.94 3.65 3.52
N ASN A 171 13.50 3.60 4.73
CA ASN A 171 14.22 4.70 5.37
C ASN A 171 15.74 4.54 5.21
N GLY A 172 16.22 3.49 4.54
CA GLY A 172 17.65 3.20 4.38
C GLY A 172 18.38 2.80 5.68
N ARG A 173 17.67 2.25 6.67
CA ARG A 173 18.21 1.96 8.02
C ARG A 173 18.61 0.49 8.22
N SER A 174 19.56 0.27 9.15
CA SER A 174 20.01 -1.05 9.59
C SER A 174 19.05 -1.71 10.59
N TYR A 175 19.09 -3.04 10.75
CA TYR A 175 18.22 -3.82 11.65
C TYR A 175 18.19 -3.30 13.10
N THR A 176 19.33 -2.93 13.66
CA THR A 176 19.38 -2.42 15.04
C THR A 176 18.64 -1.09 15.18
N GLU A 177 18.67 -0.24 14.15
CA GLU A 177 17.92 1.01 14.10
C GLU A 177 16.43 0.74 13.87
N VAL A 178 16.08 -0.26 13.04
CA VAL A 178 14.70 -0.77 12.86
C VAL A 178 14.09 -1.16 14.21
N LEU A 179 14.79 -1.98 15.00
CA LEU A 179 14.28 -2.46 16.28
C LEU A 179 14.06 -1.31 17.28
N LYS A 180 14.99 -0.34 17.32
CA LYS A 180 14.83 0.88 18.13
C LYS A 180 13.61 1.70 17.70
N THR A 181 13.41 1.87 16.39
CA THR A 181 12.22 2.51 15.85
C THR A 181 10.96 1.75 16.27
N GLN A 182 10.90 0.43 16.09
CA GLN A 182 9.74 -0.36 16.46
C GLN A 182 9.39 -0.24 17.96
N LEU A 183 10.39 -0.33 18.85
CA LEU A 183 10.20 -0.14 20.28
C LEU A 183 9.76 1.28 20.63
N PHE A 184 10.31 2.29 19.95
CA PHE A 184 9.87 3.68 20.10
C PHE A 184 8.40 3.85 19.68
N LEU A 185 8.00 3.29 18.53
CA LEU A 185 6.62 3.34 18.04
C LEU A 185 5.66 2.65 19.00
N GLN A 186 6.04 1.47 19.50
CA GLN A 186 5.24 0.74 20.47
C GLN A 186 5.05 1.55 21.77
N ARG A 187 6.13 2.09 22.33
CA ARG A 187 6.05 2.93 23.55
C ARG A 187 5.25 4.20 23.32
N ALA A 188 5.46 4.89 22.20
CA ALA A 188 4.68 6.08 21.85
C ALA A 188 3.20 5.75 21.66
N HIS A 189 2.89 4.56 21.13
CA HIS A 189 1.53 4.07 21.00
C HIS A 189 0.88 3.83 22.37
N GLU A 190 1.59 3.12 23.25
CA GLU A 190 1.16 2.89 24.63
C GLU A 190 0.97 4.21 25.41
N ASP A 191 1.91 5.15 25.30
CA ASP A 191 1.87 6.47 25.96
C ASP A 191 0.68 7.33 25.52
N ILE A 192 0.39 7.37 24.23
CA ILE A 192 -0.71 8.19 23.73
C ILE A 192 -2.06 7.51 24.02
N ILE A 193 -2.16 6.17 23.96
CA ILE A 193 -3.33 5.43 24.46
C ILE A 193 -3.57 5.77 25.94
N ALA A 194 -2.52 5.73 26.77
CA ALA A 194 -2.61 6.06 28.17
C ALA A 194 -3.07 7.51 28.40
N ARG A 195 -2.56 8.49 27.63
CA ARG A 195 -2.99 9.90 27.69
C ARG A 195 -4.45 10.10 27.28
N ILE A 196 -4.93 9.36 26.27
CA ILE A 196 -6.32 9.40 25.84
C ILE A 196 -7.21 8.75 26.91
N ALA A 197 -6.80 7.62 27.49
CA ALA A 197 -7.49 6.97 28.59
C ALA A 197 -7.55 7.86 29.85
N LEU A 198 -6.49 8.60 30.17
CA LEU A 198 -6.43 9.55 31.29
C LEU A 198 -7.30 10.79 31.07
N LYS A 199 -7.54 11.23 29.83
CA LYS A 199 -8.50 12.30 29.53
C LYS A 199 -9.96 11.82 29.59
N ARG A 200 -10.21 10.51 29.56
CA ARG A 200 -11.57 9.92 29.61
C ARG A 200 -12.17 9.87 31.01
N THR A 201 -11.38 9.94 32.08
CA THR A 201 -11.89 9.81 33.46
C THR A 201 -12.79 10.97 33.90
N THR A 202 -13.02 12.00 33.08
CA THR A 202 -13.84 13.16 33.46
C THR A 202 -15.11 13.35 32.62
N VAL A 203 -15.28 12.71 31.45
CA VAL A 203 -16.41 13.08 30.54
C VAL A 203 -17.16 11.91 29.84
N ASP A 204 -16.57 10.75 29.57
CA ASP A 204 -17.09 9.85 28.51
C ASP A 204 -17.68 8.50 28.96
N LEU A 205 -18.04 8.33 30.23
CA LEU A 205 -18.52 7.04 30.75
C LEU A 205 -19.96 6.65 30.35
N LEU A 206 -20.65 7.39 29.47
CA LEU A 206 -22.08 7.19 29.23
C LEU A 206 -22.55 6.98 27.77
N THR A 207 -21.72 7.09 26.72
CA THR A 207 -22.24 7.04 25.32
C THR A 207 -21.30 6.44 24.25
N SER A 208 -20.48 5.42 24.54
CA SER A 208 -19.55 4.89 23.53
C SER A 208 -20.29 4.28 22.32
N THR A 209 -20.18 4.91 21.15
CA THR A 209 -20.63 4.37 19.85
C THR A 209 -19.43 4.05 18.96
N GLU A 210 -19.61 3.26 17.90
CA GLU A 210 -18.55 2.99 16.89
C GLU A 210 -17.91 4.27 16.32
N SER A 211 -18.64 5.39 16.35
CA SER A 211 -18.14 6.69 15.90
C SER A 211 -17.05 7.28 16.82
N ASP A 212 -17.07 6.95 18.12
CA ASP A 212 -16.08 7.42 19.08
C ASP A 212 -14.73 6.72 18.90
N ASP A 213 -14.75 5.43 18.59
CA ASP A 213 -13.52 4.67 18.38
C ASP A 213 -12.82 5.10 17.08
N PHE A 214 -13.56 5.32 16.00
CA PHE A 214 -13.03 5.91 14.77
C PHE A 214 -12.33 7.25 15.01
N ILE A 215 -12.98 8.15 15.74
CA ILE A 215 -12.41 9.48 16.06
C ILE A 215 -11.16 9.33 16.93
N ARG A 216 -11.16 8.39 17.88
CA ARG A 216 -10.00 8.13 18.75
C ARG A 216 -8.80 7.66 17.93
N TYR A 217 -8.96 6.64 17.09
CA TYR A 217 -7.88 6.11 16.26
C TYR A 217 -7.35 7.16 15.29
N THR A 218 -8.23 7.83 14.55
CA THR A 218 -7.81 8.83 13.56
C THR A 218 -7.14 10.05 14.19
N ARG A 219 -7.63 10.58 15.32
CA ARG A 219 -6.94 11.67 16.04
C ARG A 219 -5.61 11.23 16.63
N PHE A 220 -5.56 10.01 17.17
CA PHE A 220 -4.33 9.43 17.71
C PHE A 220 -3.26 9.35 16.62
N ALA A 221 -3.56 8.72 15.47
CA ALA A 221 -2.58 8.56 14.40
C ALA A 221 -2.14 9.89 13.84
N THR A 222 -3.08 10.83 13.70
CA THR A 222 -2.81 12.21 13.33
C THR A 222 -1.82 12.86 14.29
N GLN A 223 -2.08 12.84 15.60
CA GLN A 223 -1.19 13.47 16.58
C GLN A 223 0.18 12.77 16.67
N PHE A 224 0.19 11.45 16.54
CA PHE A 224 1.40 10.64 16.48
C PHE A 224 2.28 11.03 15.28
N VAL A 225 1.69 11.09 14.09
CA VAL A 225 2.37 11.48 12.85
C VAL A 225 2.86 12.93 12.90
N ALA A 226 2.07 13.84 13.48
CA ALA A 226 2.46 15.24 13.67
C ALA A 226 3.76 15.38 14.48
N ASN A 227 3.85 14.61 15.58
CA ASN A 227 4.93 14.71 16.54
C ASN A 227 6.19 13.96 16.09
N THR A 228 6.03 12.84 15.39
CA THR A 228 7.15 11.94 15.08
C THR A 228 7.58 11.98 13.62
N ARG A 229 6.71 12.41 12.69
CA ARG A 229 6.90 12.29 11.23
C ARG A 229 7.07 10.83 10.76
N MET A 230 6.73 9.86 11.60
CA MET A 230 6.81 8.43 11.29
C MET A 230 5.40 7.82 11.20
N ALA A 231 5.20 6.82 10.35
CA ALA A 231 3.94 6.08 10.28
C ALA A 231 4.06 4.67 9.67
N ASN A 232 3.12 3.78 9.98
CA ASN A 232 2.85 2.55 9.23
C ASN A 232 1.64 2.71 8.29
N CYS A 233 1.23 1.64 7.60
CA CYS A 233 0.10 1.68 6.66
C CYS A 233 -1.24 1.99 7.35
N ASP A 234 -1.45 1.51 8.57
CA ASP A 234 -2.65 1.83 9.37
C ASP A 234 -2.70 3.33 9.66
N GLN A 235 -1.65 3.88 10.27
CA GLN A 235 -1.57 5.28 10.68
C GLN A 235 -1.66 6.22 9.48
N MET A 236 -0.98 5.92 8.36
CA MET A 236 -1.12 6.74 7.16
C MET A 236 -2.54 6.72 6.60
N SER A 237 -3.22 5.56 6.63
CA SER A 237 -4.61 5.43 6.19
C SER A 237 -5.57 6.20 7.08
N GLU A 238 -5.39 6.12 8.41
CA GLU A 238 -6.16 6.88 9.38
C GLU A 238 -5.98 8.40 9.22
N VAL A 239 -4.75 8.85 8.93
CA VAL A 239 -4.49 10.27 8.62
C VAL A 239 -5.18 10.69 7.32
N VAL A 240 -5.17 9.85 6.27
CA VAL A 240 -5.94 10.11 5.04
C VAL A 240 -7.42 10.29 5.36
N MET A 241 -7.99 9.42 6.21
CA MET A 241 -9.40 9.54 6.60
C MET A 241 -9.70 10.80 7.40
N HIS A 242 -8.82 11.16 8.34
CA HIS A 242 -8.92 12.44 9.07
C HIS A 242 -8.93 13.63 8.10
N GLN A 243 -8.00 13.66 7.15
CA GLN A 243 -7.93 14.76 6.18
C GLN A 243 -9.10 14.77 5.20
N PHE A 244 -9.60 13.60 4.80
CA PHE A 244 -10.84 13.53 4.03
C PHE A 244 -12.02 14.14 4.81
N ALA A 245 -12.15 13.78 6.10
CA ALA A 245 -13.22 14.23 6.96
C ALA A 245 -13.23 15.76 7.12
N VAL A 246 -12.06 16.36 7.35
CA VAL A 246 -11.91 17.80 7.58
C VAL A 246 -11.97 18.61 6.28
N SER A 247 -11.34 18.13 5.19
CA SER A 247 -11.12 18.95 3.99
C SER A 247 -12.09 18.66 2.84
N TYR A 248 -12.59 17.42 2.72
CA TYR A 248 -13.33 16.99 1.52
C TYR A 248 -14.76 16.53 1.80
N PHE A 249 -15.11 16.15 3.02
CA PHE A 249 -16.37 15.49 3.35
C PHE A 249 -17.61 16.18 2.76
N ASN A 250 -17.75 17.49 2.95
CA ASN A 250 -18.91 18.25 2.46
C ASN A 250 -19.02 18.28 0.94
N ALA A 251 -17.88 18.32 0.22
CA ALA A 251 -17.86 18.29 -1.24
C ALA A 251 -18.08 16.88 -1.78
N ALA A 252 -17.43 15.87 -1.18
CA ALA A 252 -17.57 14.47 -1.56
C ALA A 252 -19.00 13.95 -1.36
N ARG A 253 -19.66 14.32 -0.24
CA ARG A 253 -21.04 13.92 0.05
C ARG A 253 -22.03 14.35 -1.04
N LYS A 254 -21.85 15.56 -1.61
CA LYS A 254 -22.71 16.06 -2.72
C LYS A 254 -22.60 15.21 -3.98
N LEU A 255 -21.48 14.50 -4.13
CA LEU A 255 -21.21 13.60 -5.25
C LEU A 255 -21.44 12.13 -4.91
N GLY A 256 -21.91 11.80 -3.70
CA GLY A 256 -22.05 10.41 -3.24
C GLY A 256 -20.72 9.68 -3.02
N ILE A 257 -19.61 10.41 -2.87
CA ILE A 257 -18.29 9.83 -2.63
C ILE A 257 -18.13 9.59 -1.12
N THR A 258 -17.85 8.35 -0.73
CA THR A 258 -17.56 7.93 0.65
C THR A 258 -16.07 7.73 0.86
N CYS A 259 -15.63 7.63 2.12
CA CYS A 259 -14.26 7.31 2.49
C CYS A 259 -14.26 6.20 3.54
N GLN A 260 -13.57 5.11 3.28
CA GLN A 260 -13.65 3.87 4.05
C GLN A 260 -12.27 3.27 4.29
N LEU A 261 -12.00 2.81 5.50
CA LEU A 261 -10.79 2.05 5.83
C LEU A 261 -10.99 0.58 5.50
N TYR A 262 -9.98 -0.02 4.89
CA TYR A 262 -9.95 -1.43 4.60
C TYR A 262 -8.66 -2.06 5.09
N ASN A 263 -8.76 -3.28 5.58
CA ASN A 263 -7.63 -4.11 5.96
C ASN A 263 -7.63 -5.42 5.14
N ILE A 264 -6.44 -5.91 4.81
CA ILE A 264 -6.21 -7.26 4.28
C ILE A 264 -5.96 -8.20 5.47
N THR A 265 -6.98 -8.90 5.93
CA THR A 265 -6.95 -9.65 7.20
C THR A 265 -5.88 -10.75 7.24
N ASN A 266 -5.63 -11.38 6.10
CA ASN A 266 -4.63 -12.43 5.93
C ASN A 266 -3.35 -11.97 5.22
N GLY A 267 -3.16 -10.65 5.07
CA GLY A 267 -2.09 -10.08 4.25
C GLY A 267 -1.38 -8.86 4.86
N GLY A 268 -1.71 -8.47 6.09
CA GLY A 268 -0.92 -7.49 6.85
C GLY A 268 -0.82 -6.10 6.21
N HIS A 269 -1.92 -5.58 5.65
CA HIS A 269 -1.93 -4.27 5.01
C HIS A 269 -3.25 -3.53 5.19
N THR A 270 -3.18 -2.20 5.31
CA THR A 270 -4.35 -1.32 5.47
C THR A 270 -4.27 -0.19 4.46
N PHE A 271 -5.42 0.17 3.88
CA PHE A 271 -5.56 1.22 2.86
C PHE A 271 -6.93 1.89 2.96
N VAL A 272 -7.09 3.03 2.28
CA VAL A 272 -8.36 3.74 2.20
C VAL A 272 -9.01 3.54 0.84
N ARG A 273 -10.33 3.45 0.81
CA ARG A 273 -11.15 3.56 -0.40
C ARG A 273 -11.90 4.89 -0.37
N ILE A 274 -11.74 5.71 -1.41
CA ILE A 274 -12.46 6.97 -1.63
C ILE A 274 -13.35 6.79 -2.85
N GLY A 275 -14.67 6.73 -2.67
CA GLY A 275 -15.60 6.30 -3.73
C GLY A 275 -15.19 4.94 -4.29
N ASP A 276 -14.94 4.84 -5.59
CA ASP A 276 -14.44 3.61 -6.24
C ASP A 276 -12.92 3.62 -6.48
N VAL A 277 -12.16 4.33 -5.64
CA VAL A 277 -10.70 4.47 -5.78
C VAL A 277 -9.98 3.99 -4.54
N ILE A 278 -8.97 3.14 -4.73
CA ILE A 278 -7.97 2.81 -3.70
C ILE A 278 -7.02 4.00 -3.54
N CYS A 279 -6.86 4.44 -2.31
CA CYS A 279 -5.91 5.43 -1.84
C CYS A 279 -4.99 4.77 -0.81
N ASP A 280 -3.87 4.22 -1.28
CA ASP A 280 -2.82 3.71 -0.42
C ASP A 280 -1.67 4.72 -0.35
N ALA A 281 -1.78 5.64 0.61
CA ALA A 281 -0.78 6.68 0.82
C ALA A 281 0.57 6.12 1.28
N TRP A 282 0.59 4.92 1.85
CA TRP A 282 1.80 4.31 2.38
C TRP A 282 2.65 3.69 1.26
N SER A 283 2.05 2.91 0.35
CA SER A 283 2.75 2.39 -0.84
C SER A 283 2.82 3.40 -1.99
N GLY A 284 2.00 4.45 -1.95
CA GLY A 284 1.84 5.41 -3.04
C GLY A 284 0.96 4.90 -4.18
N ALA A 285 0.25 3.78 -3.99
CA ALA A 285 -0.60 3.18 -5.00
C ALA A 285 -2.00 3.80 -5.01
N ILE A 286 -2.38 4.37 -6.16
CA ILE A 286 -3.70 4.94 -6.40
C ILE A 286 -4.27 4.38 -7.69
N PHE A 287 -5.48 3.81 -7.61
CA PHE A 287 -6.14 3.12 -8.74
C PHE A 287 -7.62 2.84 -8.46
N PRO A 288 -8.45 2.63 -9.50
CA PRO A 288 -9.84 2.20 -9.34
C PRO A 288 -9.94 0.85 -8.61
N PHE A 289 -10.95 0.71 -7.75
CA PHE A 289 -11.19 -0.50 -6.96
C PHE A 289 -11.35 -1.76 -7.82
N SER A 290 -11.80 -1.61 -9.07
CA SER A 290 -11.89 -2.71 -10.05
C SER A 290 -10.53 -3.36 -10.40
N GLU A 291 -9.41 -2.71 -10.10
CA GLU A 291 -8.05 -3.22 -10.37
C GLU A 291 -7.40 -3.89 -9.15
N ILE A 292 -8.17 -4.15 -8.09
CA ILE A 292 -7.64 -4.66 -6.80
C ILE A 292 -6.78 -5.91 -6.98
N GLU A 293 -7.21 -6.89 -7.76
CA GLU A 293 -6.45 -8.14 -7.97
C GLU A 293 -5.09 -7.94 -8.65
N GLN A 294 -4.95 -6.87 -9.45
CA GLN A 294 -3.75 -6.65 -10.26
C GLN A 294 -2.75 -5.74 -9.56
N ARG A 295 -3.25 -4.84 -8.71
CA ARG A 295 -2.48 -3.72 -8.19
C ARG A 295 -2.35 -3.70 -6.68
N LEU A 296 -3.30 -4.26 -5.95
CA LEU A 296 -3.19 -4.37 -4.50
C LEU A 296 -2.05 -5.32 -4.15
N LYS A 297 -1.37 -5.03 -3.06
CA LYS A 297 -0.28 -5.83 -2.53
C LYS A 297 -0.54 -6.08 -1.06
N ALA A 298 -0.10 -7.24 -0.61
CA ALA A 298 -0.03 -7.61 0.80
C ALA A 298 1.44 -7.52 1.26
N TRP A 299 1.66 -7.70 2.56
CA TRP A 299 2.97 -7.61 3.18
C TRP A 299 3.24 -8.79 4.09
N LYS A 300 4.49 -9.24 4.05
CA LYS A 300 5.02 -10.23 5.00
C LYS A 300 6.42 -9.81 5.38
N HIS A 301 6.82 -10.11 6.61
CA HIS A 301 8.18 -9.88 7.06
C HIS A 301 8.82 -11.18 7.55
N TYR A 302 10.13 -11.26 7.42
CA TYR A 302 10.96 -12.35 7.93
C TYR A 302 12.15 -11.79 8.67
N ILE A 303 12.56 -12.47 9.73
CA ILE A 303 13.79 -12.17 10.46
C ILE A 303 14.70 -13.38 10.30
N LEU A 304 15.87 -13.18 9.69
CA LEU A 304 16.83 -14.25 9.42
C LEU A 304 18.25 -13.76 9.75
N VAL A 305 18.93 -14.44 10.68
CA VAL A 305 20.30 -14.11 11.12
C VAL A 305 20.46 -12.60 11.40
N ASP A 306 19.61 -12.06 12.30
CA ASP A 306 19.57 -10.65 12.69
C ASP A 306 19.37 -9.64 11.54
N LYS A 307 18.80 -10.09 10.42
CA LYS A 307 18.37 -9.24 9.31
C LYS A 307 16.87 -9.32 9.13
N TRP A 308 16.24 -8.16 9.05
CA TRP A 308 14.83 -8.01 8.72
C TRP A 308 14.67 -7.94 7.20
N PHE A 309 13.71 -8.69 6.66
CA PHE A 309 13.34 -8.71 5.25
C PHE A 309 11.86 -8.40 5.13
N ASN A 310 11.50 -7.29 4.49
CA ASN A 310 10.11 -7.02 4.12
C ASN A 310 9.85 -7.50 2.70
N ILE A 311 8.73 -8.20 2.54
CA ILE A 311 8.34 -8.83 1.28
C ILE A 311 7.00 -8.26 0.84
N LEU A 312 7.00 -7.70 -0.37
CA LEU A 312 5.79 -7.27 -1.06
C LEU A 312 5.13 -8.49 -1.68
N VAL A 313 4.00 -8.89 -1.15
CA VAL A 313 3.25 -10.07 -1.58
C VAL A 313 2.21 -9.69 -2.62
N GLU A 314 2.10 -10.47 -3.69
CA GLU A 314 1.06 -10.33 -4.69
C GLU A 314 -0.31 -10.67 -4.11
N PHE A 315 -1.34 -9.88 -4.45
CA PHE A 315 -2.68 -10.12 -3.93
C PHE A 315 -3.29 -11.38 -4.57
N ASN A 316 -3.39 -12.46 -3.80
CA ASN A 316 -4.19 -13.64 -4.18
C ASN A 316 -5.64 -13.51 -3.67
N PRO A 317 -6.64 -13.31 -4.55
CA PRO A 317 -8.05 -13.15 -4.13
C PRO A 317 -8.69 -14.42 -3.54
N ARG A 318 -8.05 -15.58 -3.67
CA ARG A 318 -8.54 -16.83 -3.04
C ARG A 318 -8.11 -16.99 -1.58
N TYR A 319 -7.07 -16.26 -1.17
CA TYR A 319 -6.51 -16.32 0.18
C TYR A 319 -6.70 -15.01 0.94
N HIS A 320 -6.38 -13.89 0.31
CA HIS A 320 -6.52 -12.57 0.92
C HIS A 320 -7.98 -12.12 0.91
N GLN A 321 -8.43 -11.62 2.06
CA GLN A 321 -9.76 -11.04 2.23
C GLN A 321 -9.62 -9.57 2.56
N VAL A 322 -10.47 -8.76 1.94
CA VAL A 322 -10.52 -7.31 2.15
C VAL A 322 -11.72 -7.01 3.02
N GLN A 323 -11.49 -6.51 4.23
CA GLN A 323 -12.53 -6.22 5.20
C GLN A 323 -12.60 -4.71 5.47
N SER A 324 -13.79 -4.15 5.33
CA SER A 324 -14.07 -2.77 5.74
C SER A 324 -14.02 -2.69 7.25
N GLN A 325 -13.22 -1.75 7.77
CA GLN A 325 -13.07 -1.51 9.20
C GLN A 325 -13.95 -0.36 9.67
N CYS A 326 -13.96 0.75 8.95
CA CYS A 326 -14.74 1.93 9.32
C CYS A 326 -15.03 2.82 8.11
N THR A 327 -16.01 3.72 8.24
CA THR A 327 -16.41 4.68 7.20
C THR A 327 -16.51 6.07 7.80
N VAL A 328 -16.05 7.09 7.08
CA VAL A 328 -16.28 8.49 7.46
C VAL A 328 -17.77 8.81 7.28
N THR A 329 -18.43 9.18 8.36
CA THR A 329 -19.85 9.59 8.42
C THR A 329 -19.98 11.10 8.68
N SER A 330 -21.19 11.66 8.53
CA SER A 330 -21.47 13.06 8.87
C SER A 330 -21.15 13.38 10.33
N ALA A 331 -21.53 12.49 11.26
CA ALA A 331 -21.23 12.67 12.69
C ALA A 331 -19.73 12.72 12.95
N THR A 332 -18.96 11.79 12.36
CA THR A 332 -17.50 11.77 12.54
C THR A 332 -16.81 12.98 11.91
N ALA A 333 -17.29 13.44 10.75
CA ALA A 333 -16.71 14.60 10.08
C ALA A 333 -16.99 15.90 10.84
N GLU A 334 -18.20 16.07 11.36
CA GLU A 334 -18.57 17.21 12.20
C GLU A 334 -17.71 17.28 13.46
N LEU A 335 -17.59 16.15 14.19
CA LEU A 335 -16.79 16.07 15.42
C LEU A 335 -15.29 16.37 15.18
N LEU A 336 -14.70 15.86 14.10
CA LEU A 336 -13.32 16.15 13.73
C LEU A 336 -13.12 17.61 13.29
N SER A 337 -14.12 18.20 12.63
CA SER A 337 -14.07 19.60 12.20
C SER A 337 -14.17 20.59 13.37
N LEU A 338 -14.81 20.21 14.47
CA LEU A 338 -14.92 21.04 15.68
C LEU A 338 -13.62 21.10 16.49
N ASN A 339 -12.75 20.10 16.37
CA ASN A 339 -11.47 20.03 17.08
C ASN A 339 -10.36 19.51 16.16
N PRO A 340 -10.00 20.25 15.10
CA PRO A 340 -9.01 19.79 14.15
C PRO A 340 -7.66 19.64 14.85
N VAL A 341 -7.08 18.44 14.78
CA VAL A 341 -5.65 18.30 15.08
C VAL A 341 -4.92 18.91 13.88
N THR A 342 -4.37 20.09 14.08
CA THR A 342 -3.68 20.84 13.03
C THR A 342 -2.39 20.10 12.65
N LEU A 343 -2.46 19.23 11.64
CA LEU A 343 -1.27 18.61 11.04
C LEU A 343 -0.47 19.58 10.19
N PHE A 344 -1.17 20.56 9.61
CA PHE A 344 -0.60 21.57 8.74
C PHE A 344 -0.54 22.88 9.50
N SER A 345 0.65 23.28 9.93
CA SER A 345 0.92 24.69 10.02
C SER A 345 0.80 25.23 8.59
N HIS A 346 -0.36 25.79 8.24
CA HIS A 346 -0.36 26.80 7.21
C HIS A 346 0.72 27.81 7.62
N PRO A 347 1.62 28.23 6.71
CA PRO A 347 2.36 29.45 6.96
C PRO A 347 1.27 30.48 7.24
N GLN A 348 1.17 30.92 8.49
CA GLN A 348 0.50 32.17 8.76
C GLN A 348 1.23 33.16 7.86
N GLN A 349 0.52 33.71 6.88
CA GLN A 349 0.92 34.98 6.29
C GLN A 349 0.97 35.94 7.48
N ASN A 350 2.15 36.05 8.08
CA ASN A 350 2.52 37.25 8.79
C ASN A 350 2.60 38.30 7.70
N ASP A 351 1.48 39.02 7.53
CA ASP A 351 1.48 40.33 6.90
C ASP A 351 2.29 41.26 7.80
N THR A 352 3.62 41.23 7.63
CA THR A 352 4.53 42.35 7.87
C THR A 352 5.91 42.01 7.30
N GLN A 353 6.18 42.57 6.11
CA GLN A 353 7.48 43.07 5.59
C GLN A 353 8.71 42.12 5.66
N ALA A 354 9.48 41.82 4.61
CA ALA A 354 9.74 42.53 3.37
C ALA A 354 10.50 41.65 2.34
N ALA A 355 10.31 42.03 1.08
CA ALA A 355 11.29 42.10 -0.01
C ALA A 355 11.77 40.82 -0.74
N ASN A 356 11.26 40.75 -1.99
CA ASN A 356 11.95 40.39 -3.23
C ASN A 356 12.15 38.91 -3.56
N THR A 357 11.23 38.34 -4.35
CA THR A 357 11.42 37.61 -5.64
C THR A 357 10.04 37.07 -6.09
N PRO A 358 9.66 37.12 -7.39
CA PRO A 358 8.25 37.08 -7.79
C PRO A 358 7.62 35.69 -7.66
N ALA A 359 6.48 35.67 -6.98
CA ALA A 359 5.57 34.55 -6.90
C ALA A 359 4.74 34.43 -8.19
N ILE A 360 4.78 33.27 -8.84
CA ILE A 360 3.66 32.81 -9.67
C ILE A 360 2.73 32.05 -8.71
N THR A 361 1.81 32.79 -8.11
CA THR A 361 0.75 32.24 -7.26
C THR A 361 -0.59 32.44 -7.95
N GLU A 362 -1.15 31.37 -8.52
CA GLU A 362 -2.61 31.25 -8.57
C GLU A 362 -3.10 30.63 -7.25
N PRO A 363 -4.06 31.25 -6.55
CA PRO A 363 -4.61 30.69 -5.32
C PRO A 363 -5.49 29.46 -5.62
N ARG A 364 -5.30 28.39 -4.82
CA ARG A 364 -5.94 27.06 -4.89
C ARG A 364 -7.49 27.06 -4.82
N THR A 365 -8.14 28.20 -4.61
CA THR A 365 -9.60 28.35 -4.54
C THR A 365 -10.29 28.57 -5.89
N THR A 366 -9.55 28.80 -6.97
CA THR A 366 -10.15 29.17 -8.27
C THR A 366 -10.60 28.00 -9.13
N TRP A 367 -10.03 26.80 -8.98
CA TRP A 367 -10.33 25.68 -9.90
C TRP A 367 -11.63 24.95 -9.57
N ILE A 368 -11.96 24.76 -8.29
CA ILE A 368 -13.25 24.17 -7.84
C ILE A 368 -14.42 25.09 -8.25
N GLN A 369 -14.23 26.41 -8.17
CA GLN A 369 -15.23 27.38 -8.63
C GLN A 369 -15.35 27.42 -10.17
N ARG A 370 -14.25 27.17 -10.92
CA ARG A 370 -14.30 27.02 -12.39
C ARG A 370 -15.04 25.76 -12.83
N LEU A 371 -14.85 24.63 -12.14
CA LEU A 371 -15.51 23.37 -12.47
C LEU A 371 -17.03 23.42 -12.21
N LEU A 372 -17.44 24.11 -11.14
CA LEU A 372 -18.85 24.31 -10.80
C LEU A 372 -19.55 25.34 -11.69
N ARG A 373 -18.82 26.27 -12.33
CA ARG A 373 -19.41 27.22 -13.29
C ARG A 373 -19.67 26.61 -14.67
N ASN A 374 -18.83 25.67 -15.11
CA ASN A 374 -18.94 25.07 -16.45
C ASN A 374 -19.92 23.88 -16.51
N THR A 375 -20.54 23.49 -15.40
CA THR A 375 -21.52 22.39 -15.31
C THR A 375 -22.95 22.87 -15.06
N LEU A 376 -23.15 24.18 -14.86
CA LEU A 376 -24.46 24.80 -14.62
C LEU A 376 -24.79 25.93 -15.62
N SER A 377 -24.20 25.87 -16.81
CA SER A 377 -24.53 26.74 -17.96
C SER A 377 -25.00 25.92 -19.14
#